data_AF-A0A9J7KMU1-F1
#
_entry.id   AF-A0A9J7KMU1-F1
#
_cell.length_a   1.000
_cell.length_b   1.000
_cell.length_c   1.000
_cell.angle_alpha   90.00
_cell.angle_beta   90.00
_cell.angle_gamma   90.00
#
_symmetry.space_group_name_H-M   'P 1'
#
loop_
_entity.id
_entity.type
_entity.pdbx_description
1 polymer ?
#
loop_
_entity_poly.entity_id
_entity_poly.type
_entity_poly.pdbx_seq_one_letter_code
_entity_poly.pdbx_strand_id
1 'polypeptide(L)'
;MAVPVEKVKVLVLGDSGVGKSSLVHLICQGEAMGNSAWTIGCNVDVKLHDYREEGTPHEKTFCVELWDVGGSINHSLSHSVFFNSAHGLVLVHDLTNRKSQENLRRWLGEVLSRDAGKKYSGEPDYDEEVFSENQLPALVIGTKMDRIPDSNLEEVLSRSSSVAGQCRADFINLDCMQNKHLAAGTTNAVKLSRFFDKVIERRYYTQDSRGRLGSQERRRPPSMTRTFSPTFVQEKID
;
A
#
# COMPACT_ATOMS: atom_id res chain seq x y z
N MET A 1 12.90 12.66 -24.30
CA MET A 1 11.68 12.83 -23.47
C MET A 1 11.81 11.88 -22.30
N ALA A 2 11.63 12.34 -21.05
CA ALA A 2 11.62 11.43 -19.90
C ALA A 2 10.32 10.61 -19.95
N VAL A 3 10.45 9.28 -19.95
CA VAL A 3 9.28 8.40 -19.81
C VAL A 3 8.82 8.54 -18.36
N PRO A 4 7.57 8.95 -18.09
CA PRO A 4 7.09 9.04 -16.71
C PRO A 4 7.09 7.65 -16.09
N VAL A 5 7.84 7.48 -15.00
CA VAL A 5 7.85 6.23 -14.23
C VAL A 5 6.49 6.08 -13.56
N GLU A 6 5.83 4.95 -13.83
CA GLU A 6 4.54 4.63 -13.24
C GLU A 6 4.71 4.33 -11.76
N LYS A 7 3.69 4.71 -10.99
CA LYS A 7 3.74 4.62 -9.53
C LYS A 7 2.54 3.89 -8.96
N VAL A 8 2.79 3.16 -7.88
CA VAL A 8 1.77 2.56 -7.04
C VAL A 8 1.95 3.06 -5.61
N LYS A 9 0.85 3.11 -4.87
CA LYS A 9 0.78 3.65 -3.52
C LYS A 9 0.40 2.52 -2.58
N VAL A 10 1.26 2.20 -1.65
CA VAL A 10 1.04 1.16 -0.65
C VAL A 10 1.02 1.81 0.73
N LEU A 11 -0.06 1.62 1.47
CA LEU A 11 -0.14 2.10 2.85
C LEU A 11 0.52 1.09 3.78
N VAL A 12 1.30 1.58 4.75
CA VAL A 12 1.89 0.78 5.81
C VAL A 12 1.21 1.16 7.11
N LEU A 13 0.39 0.24 7.64
CA LEU A 13 -0.53 0.48 8.76
C LEU A 13 -0.27 -0.48 9.91
N GLY A 14 -0.59 -0.04 11.12
CA GLY A 14 -0.33 -0.79 12.35
C GLY A 14 -0.08 0.13 13.54
N ASP A 15 -0.13 -0.43 14.75
CA ASP A 15 -0.01 0.35 15.98
C ASP A 15 1.33 1.10 16.09
N SER A 16 1.38 2.12 16.95
CA SER A 16 2.64 2.80 17.25
C SER A 16 3.65 1.84 17.87
N GLY A 17 4.93 1.97 17.50
CA GLY A 17 6.02 1.18 18.07
C GLY A 17 6.13 -0.27 17.58
N VAL A 18 5.27 -0.72 16.65
CA VAL A 18 5.39 -2.08 16.09
C VAL A 18 6.63 -2.24 15.20
N GLY A 19 7.06 -1.18 14.50
CA GLY A 19 8.26 -1.22 13.65
C GLY A 19 8.05 -0.79 12.19
N LYS A 20 6.95 -0.10 11.87
CA LYS A 20 6.61 0.34 10.50
C LYS A 20 7.73 1.11 9.81
N SER A 21 8.27 2.15 10.46
CA SER A 21 9.34 2.97 9.88
C SER A 21 10.62 2.16 9.63
N SER A 22 11.01 1.30 10.58
CA SER A 22 12.15 0.39 10.43
C SER A 22 11.94 -0.61 9.28
N LEU A 23 10.72 -1.12 9.12
CA LEU A 23 10.34 -2.02 8.03
C LEU A 23 10.38 -1.31 6.67
N VAL A 24 9.80 -0.12 6.56
CA VAL A 24 9.80 0.68 5.32
C VAL A 24 11.24 1.01 4.91
N HIS A 25 12.06 1.44 5.86
CA HIS A 25 13.47 1.69 5.63
C HIS A 25 14.19 0.44 5.14
N LEU A 26 13.97 -0.72 5.77
CA LEU A 26 14.57 -1.98 5.35
C LEU A 26 14.14 -2.38 3.94
N ILE A 27 12.87 -2.22 3.58
CA ILE A 27 12.37 -2.55 2.23
C ILE A 27 13.02 -1.63 1.17
N CYS A 28 13.08 -0.33 1.44
CA CYS A 28 13.56 0.67 0.50
C CYS A 28 15.08 0.66 0.35
N GLN A 29 15.81 0.69 1.46
CA GLN A 29 17.27 0.84 1.50
C GLN A 29 18.01 -0.51 1.57
N GLY A 30 17.33 -1.60 1.94
CA GLY A 30 17.97 -2.90 2.13
C GLY A 30 18.85 -2.99 3.38
N GLU A 31 18.77 -1.99 4.26
CA GLU A 31 19.53 -1.92 5.51
C GLU A 31 18.67 -1.63 6.74
N ALA A 32 19.17 -2.08 7.89
CA ALA A 32 18.54 -1.84 9.18
C ALA A 32 18.62 -0.37 9.57
N MET A 33 17.50 0.16 10.06
CA MET A 33 17.43 1.54 10.54
C MET A 33 18.07 1.65 11.93
N GLY A 34 19.11 2.48 12.07
CA GLY A 34 19.86 2.60 13.33
C GLY A 34 19.07 3.23 14.50
N ASN A 35 18.32 4.30 14.24
CA ASN A 35 17.50 4.99 15.24
C ASN A 35 16.14 5.38 14.62
N SER A 36 15.04 4.80 15.12
CA SER A 36 13.69 5.22 14.74
C SER A 36 13.13 6.21 15.77
N ALA A 37 12.78 7.40 15.32
CA ALA A 37 12.00 8.37 16.11
C ALA A 37 10.51 8.11 15.95
N TRP A 38 9.68 8.78 16.75
CA TRP A 38 8.23 8.72 16.60
C TRP A 38 7.80 9.41 15.30
N THR A 39 7.01 8.73 14.47
CA THR A 39 6.48 9.30 13.23
C THR A 39 5.31 10.24 13.52
N ILE A 40 5.48 11.52 13.20
CA ILE A 40 4.41 12.52 13.23
C ILE A 40 3.81 12.62 11.82
N GLY A 41 2.52 12.30 11.67
CA GLY A 41 1.83 12.37 10.37
C GLY A 41 2.12 11.15 9.49
N CYS A 42 2.72 11.37 8.31
CA CYS A 42 3.04 10.33 7.34
C CYS A 42 4.41 10.59 6.71
N ASN A 43 5.26 9.56 6.61
CA ASN A 43 6.48 9.58 5.80
C ASN A 43 6.28 8.75 4.53
N VAL A 44 6.96 9.11 3.44
CA VAL A 44 6.89 8.39 2.16
C VAL A 44 8.29 8.05 1.69
N ASP A 45 8.59 6.76 1.60
CA ASP A 45 9.80 6.25 0.95
C ASP A 45 9.43 5.51 -0.33
N VAL A 46 10.35 5.47 -1.29
CA VAL A 46 10.11 4.86 -2.61
C VAL A 46 11.03 3.66 -2.81
N LYS A 47 10.44 2.53 -3.18
CA LYS A 47 11.14 1.35 -3.68
C LYS A 47 10.97 1.28 -5.20
N LEU A 48 12.07 1.20 -5.93
CA LEU A 48 12.03 0.81 -7.34
C LEU A 48 11.81 -0.70 -7.41
N HIS A 49 10.77 -1.11 -8.14
CA HIS A 49 10.37 -2.50 -8.29
C HIS A 49 10.26 -2.83 -9.78
N ASP A 50 11.02 -3.83 -10.21
CA ASP A 50 10.95 -4.31 -11.59
C ASP A 50 9.83 -5.35 -11.71
N TYR A 51 8.85 -5.02 -12.54
CA TYR A 51 7.70 -5.88 -12.85
C TYR A 51 7.87 -6.48 -14.23
N ARG A 52 7.60 -7.79 -14.34
CA ARG A 52 7.58 -8.51 -15.60
C ARG A 52 6.17 -9.07 -15.83
N GLU A 53 5.52 -8.58 -16.87
CA GLU A 53 4.19 -9.05 -17.28
C GLU A 53 4.28 -10.49 -17.78
N GLU A 54 3.38 -11.35 -17.29
CA GLU A 54 3.35 -12.77 -17.64
C GLU A 54 3.19 -12.97 -19.16
N GLY A 55 3.98 -13.88 -19.73
CA GLY A 55 3.96 -14.14 -21.18
C GLY A 55 4.69 -13.09 -22.03
N THR A 56 5.25 -12.03 -21.43
CA THR A 56 6.06 -11.05 -22.15
C THR A 56 7.55 -11.14 -21.75
N PRO A 57 8.48 -10.79 -22.67
CA PRO A 57 9.89 -10.61 -22.34
C PRO A 57 10.19 -9.20 -21.78
N HIS A 58 9.17 -8.35 -21.61
CA HIS A 58 9.35 -6.96 -21.22
C HIS A 58 9.30 -6.81 -19.71
N GLU A 59 10.33 -6.15 -19.19
CA GLU A 59 10.44 -5.74 -17.80
C GLU A 59 10.24 -4.23 -17.73
N LYS A 60 9.47 -3.78 -16.74
CA LYS A 60 9.17 -2.37 -16.50
C LYS A 60 9.37 -2.04 -15.03
N THR A 61 10.15 -1.01 -14.76
CA THR A 61 10.35 -0.50 -13.41
C THR A 61 9.19 0.39 -12.98
N PHE A 62 8.65 0.14 -11.78
CA PHE A 62 7.63 0.93 -11.12
C PHE A 62 8.18 1.57 -9.84
N CYS A 63 7.70 2.77 -9.52
CA CYS A 63 7.91 3.39 -8.22
C CYS A 63 6.83 2.91 -7.23
N VAL A 64 7.22 2.10 -6.27
CA VAL A 64 6.35 1.72 -5.14
C VAL A 64 6.54 2.74 -4.03
N GLU A 65 5.56 3.62 -3.84
CA GLU A 65 5.52 4.57 -2.73
C GLU A 65 4.98 3.84 -1.48
N LEU A 66 5.83 3.68 -0.46
CA LEU A 66 5.46 3.15 0.85
C LEU A 66 5.12 4.30 1.79
N TRP A 67 3.84 4.41 2.14
CA TRP A 67 3.33 5.46 3.01
C TRP A 67 3.29 4.96 4.47
N ASP A 68 4.31 5.29 5.26
CA ASP A 68 4.39 5.03 6.70
C ASP A 68 3.52 6.03 7.46
N VAL A 69 2.30 5.60 7.80
CA VAL A 69 1.34 6.43 8.54
C VAL A 69 1.54 6.24 10.04
N GLY A 70 1.67 7.34 10.79
CA GLY A 70 1.82 7.31 12.24
C GLY A 70 0.73 6.46 12.91
N GLY A 71 1.11 5.62 13.87
CA GLY A 71 0.20 4.65 14.52
C GLY A 71 -0.55 5.20 15.73
N SER A 72 -0.64 6.52 15.91
CA SER A 72 -1.25 7.12 17.11
C SER A 72 -2.77 7.13 17.02
N ILE A 73 -3.42 6.43 17.96
CA ILE A 73 -4.89 6.30 18.04
C ILE A 73 -5.59 7.67 18.16
N ASN A 74 -4.91 8.67 18.75
CA ASN A 74 -5.45 10.01 18.96
C ASN A 74 -5.54 10.84 17.67
N HIS A 75 -5.04 10.34 16.54
CA HIS A 75 -5.04 11.01 15.24
C HIS A 75 -5.87 10.27 14.18
N SER A 76 -6.79 9.37 14.58
CA SER A 76 -7.67 8.62 13.66
C SER A 76 -8.42 9.51 12.64
N LEU A 77 -8.82 10.72 13.06
CA LEU A 77 -9.43 11.73 12.17
C LEU A 77 -8.44 12.37 11.18
N SER A 78 -7.14 12.38 11.47
CA SER A 78 -6.07 12.94 10.61
C SER A 78 -5.47 11.91 9.64
N HIS A 79 -5.44 10.62 9.99
CA HIS A 79 -4.94 9.55 9.11
C HIS A 79 -5.73 9.44 7.81
N SER A 80 -6.97 9.88 7.91
CA SER A 80 -7.97 10.02 6.87
C SER A 80 -7.49 10.51 5.51
N VAL A 81 -6.66 11.55 5.53
CA VAL A 81 -6.18 12.24 4.35
C VAL A 81 -5.20 11.38 3.56
N PHE A 82 -4.49 10.48 4.25
CA PHE A 82 -3.46 9.64 3.64
C PHE A 82 -4.04 8.38 2.99
N PHE A 83 -5.25 7.96 3.32
CA PHE A 83 -5.78 6.67 2.87
C PHE A 83 -6.34 6.70 1.43
N ASN A 84 -6.61 7.89 0.89
CA ASN A 84 -7.16 8.02 -0.47
C ASN A 84 -6.20 7.43 -1.52
N SER A 85 -6.80 6.74 -2.50
CA SER A 85 -6.11 6.18 -3.66
C SER A 85 -4.99 5.18 -3.32
N ALA A 86 -5.15 4.43 -2.23
CA ALA A 86 -4.29 3.29 -1.94
C ALA A 86 -4.47 2.20 -3.00
N HIS A 87 -3.36 1.59 -3.41
CA HIS A 87 -3.34 0.49 -4.39
C HIS A 87 -3.03 -0.86 -3.74
N GLY A 88 -2.43 -0.85 -2.55
CA GLY A 88 -2.17 -2.03 -1.72
C GLY A 88 -1.97 -1.66 -0.25
N LEU A 89 -1.97 -2.66 0.61
CA LEU A 89 -1.86 -2.51 2.06
C LEU A 89 -0.77 -3.43 2.63
N VAL A 90 0.06 -2.88 3.51
CA VAL A 90 0.95 -3.65 4.39
C VAL A 90 0.47 -3.45 5.83
N LEU A 91 0.02 -4.54 6.45
CA LEU A 91 -0.49 -4.57 7.82
C LEU A 91 0.60 -5.09 8.75
N VAL A 92 1.10 -4.23 9.64
CA VAL A 92 2.27 -4.49 10.46
C VAL A 92 1.86 -4.68 11.92
N HIS A 93 2.29 -5.77 12.53
CA HIS A 93 2.15 -5.98 13.96
C HIS A 93 3.46 -6.44 14.60
N ASP A 94 3.52 -6.33 15.92
CA ASP A 94 4.63 -6.81 16.73
C ASP A 94 4.31 -8.23 17.19
N LEU A 95 5.18 -9.19 16.88
CA LEU A 95 4.98 -10.60 17.24
C LEU A 95 4.93 -10.81 18.76
N THR A 96 5.56 -9.93 19.53
CA THR A 96 5.54 -9.97 21.00
C THR A 96 4.29 -9.32 21.61
N ASN A 97 3.52 -8.58 20.82
CA ASN A 97 2.34 -7.84 21.28
C ASN A 97 1.08 -8.32 20.56
N ARG A 98 0.36 -9.25 21.21
CA ARG A 98 -0.91 -9.81 20.69
C ARG A 98 -1.96 -8.75 20.37
N LYS A 99 -2.08 -7.70 21.19
CA LYS A 99 -3.04 -6.62 20.95
C LYS A 99 -2.78 -5.89 19.63
N SER A 100 -1.52 -5.71 19.25
CA SER A 100 -1.17 -5.10 17.96
C SER A 100 -1.62 -5.93 16.76
N GLN A 101 -1.68 -7.26 16.91
CA GLN A 101 -2.20 -8.16 15.88
C GLN A 101 -3.73 -8.06 15.80
N GLU A 102 -4.43 -8.05 16.95
CA GLU A 102 -5.89 -7.92 17.02
C GLU A 102 -6.36 -6.59 16.40
N ASN A 103 -5.59 -5.52 16.62
CA ASN A 103 -5.85 -4.20 16.05
C ASN A 103 -5.71 -4.12 14.51
N LEU A 104 -5.10 -5.10 13.83
CA LEU A 104 -4.99 -5.07 12.36
C LEU A 104 -6.37 -5.05 11.69
N ARG A 105 -7.37 -5.71 12.28
CA ARG A 105 -8.76 -5.70 11.79
C ARG A 105 -9.34 -4.30 11.81
N ARG A 106 -9.07 -3.55 12.88
CA ARG A 106 -9.49 -2.15 13.00
C ARG A 106 -8.81 -1.30 11.95
N TRP A 107 -7.49 -1.43 11.77
CA TRP A 107 -6.75 -0.69 10.73
C TRP A 107 -7.32 -0.95 9.34
N LEU A 108 -7.65 -2.20 9.03
CA LEU A 108 -8.27 -2.57 7.76
C LEU A 108 -9.68 -1.96 7.63
N GLY A 109 -10.50 -2.04 8.68
CA GLY A 109 -11.83 -1.42 8.71
C GLY A 109 -11.80 0.10 8.52
N GLU A 110 -10.79 0.80 9.05
CA GLU A 110 -10.60 2.24 8.88
C GLU A 110 -10.31 2.63 7.42
N VAL A 111 -9.63 1.77 6.65
CA VAL A 111 -9.41 1.96 5.20
C VAL A 111 -10.72 1.72 4.44
N LEU A 112 -11.41 0.61 4.72
CA LEU A 112 -12.61 0.19 3.99
C LEU A 112 -13.81 1.11 4.20
N SER A 113 -14.00 1.61 5.42
CA SER A 113 -15.16 2.45 5.75
C SER A 113 -15.16 3.80 5.03
N ARG A 114 -14.01 4.21 4.47
CA ARG A 114 -13.88 5.48 3.74
C ARG A 114 -14.35 5.39 2.30
N ASP A 115 -14.13 4.25 1.64
CA ASP A 115 -14.67 4.02 0.31
C ASP A 115 -16.21 4.02 0.34
N ALA A 116 -16.82 3.72 1.50
CA ALA A 116 -18.26 3.72 1.71
C ALA A 116 -18.86 5.05 2.23
N GLY A 117 -18.07 6.11 2.46
CA GLY A 117 -18.56 7.41 2.91
C GLY A 117 -19.21 7.46 4.31
N LYS A 118 -19.09 6.39 5.12
CA LYS A 118 -19.65 6.33 6.48
C LYS A 118 -18.68 6.93 7.50
N LYS A 119 -19.19 7.77 8.41
CA LYS A 119 -18.43 8.28 9.56
C LYS A 119 -18.20 7.13 10.55
N TYR A 120 -16.95 6.91 10.92
CA TYR A 120 -16.54 5.90 11.91
C TYR A 120 -17.00 6.33 13.31
N SER A 121 -17.97 5.64 13.90
CA SER A 121 -18.45 5.88 15.26
C SER A 121 -18.62 4.55 15.99
N GLY A 122 -17.55 4.06 16.62
CA GLY A 122 -17.58 2.83 17.44
C GLY A 122 -16.68 1.71 16.92
N GLU A 123 -16.37 0.75 17.81
CA GLU A 123 -15.65 -0.47 17.47
C GLU A 123 -16.31 -1.14 16.26
N PRO A 124 -15.54 -1.57 15.25
CA PRO A 124 -16.12 -2.32 14.15
C PRO A 124 -16.69 -3.60 14.73
N ASP A 125 -18.01 -3.77 14.66
CA ASP A 125 -18.56 -5.12 14.57
C ASP A 125 -17.82 -5.76 13.40
N TYR A 126 -17.06 -6.81 13.72
CA TYR A 126 -16.27 -7.55 12.75
C TYR A 126 -17.23 -8.14 11.71
N ASP A 127 -17.38 -7.44 10.58
CA ASP A 127 -18.24 -7.90 9.50
C ASP A 127 -17.39 -8.59 8.42
N GLU A 128 -17.30 -9.91 8.53
CA GLU A 128 -16.56 -10.79 7.63
C GLU A 128 -16.95 -10.58 6.15
N GLU A 129 -18.18 -10.13 5.86
CA GLU A 129 -18.64 -9.81 4.50
C GLU A 129 -17.94 -8.55 3.95
N VAL A 130 -17.74 -7.51 4.75
CA VAL A 130 -17.02 -6.29 4.36
C VAL A 130 -15.53 -6.57 4.09
N PHE A 131 -14.94 -7.52 4.82
CA PHE A 131 -13.58 -8.01 4.53
C PHE A 131 -13.53 -8.81 3.22
N SER A 132 -14.60 -9.52 2.86
CA SER A 132 -14.68 -10.34 1.65
C SER A 132 -14.77 -9.52 0.36
N GLU A 133 -15.26 -8.27 0.45
CA GLU A 133 -15.30 -7.29 -0.63
C GLU A 133 -14.00 -6.49 -0.77
N ASN A 134 -13.06 -6.58 0.19
CA ASN A 134 -11.83 -5.82 0.09
C ASN A 134 -11.00 -6.30 -1.11
N GLN A 135 -10.90 -5.43 -2.10
CA GLN A 135 -10.24 -5.76 -3.34
C GLN A 135 -8.74 -5.36 -3.32
N LEU A 136 -8.28 -4.54 -2.36
CA LEU A 136 -6.87 -4.14 -2.33
C LEU A 136 -5.97 -5.31 -1.92
N PRO A 137 -4.90 -5.63 -2.66
CA PRO A 137 -3.91 -6.62 -2.27
C PRO A 137 -3.32 -6.22 -0.93
N ALA A 138 -3.22 -7.18 -0.03
CA ALA A 138 -2.71 -6.99 1.32
C ALA A 138 -1.55 -7.95 1.62
N LEU A 139 -0.64 -7.51 2.49
CA LEU A 139 0.47 -8.30 3.04
C LEU A 139 0.52 -8.07 4.55
N VAL A 140 0.52 -9.14 5.33
CA VAL A 140 0.68 -9.06 6.80
C VAL A 140 2.15 -9.24 7.16
N ILE A 141 2.71 -8.34 7.96
CA ILE A 141 4.11 -8.41 8.41
C ILE A 141 4.17 -8.43 9.94
N GLY A 142 4.66 -9.55 10.48
CA GLY A 142 5.03 -9.70 11.87
C GLY A 142 6.48 -9.28 12.11
N THR A 143 6.69 -8.32 12.99
CA THR A 143 8.01 -7.75 13.31
C THR A 143 8.52 -8.26 14.65
N LYS A 144 9.81 -8.00 14.92
CA LYS A 144 10.51 -8.38 16.17
C LYS A 144 10.60 -9.89 16.38
N MET A 145 10.80 -10.63 15.28
CA MET A 145 10.92 -12.09 15.31
C MET A 145 12.10 -12.58 16.16
N ASP A 146 13.14 -11.76 16.28
CA ASP A 146 14.31 -11.97 17.16
C ASP A 146 13.93 -12.11 18.65
N ARG A 147 12.76 -11.59 19.05
CA ARG A 147 12.30 -11.61 20.44
C ARG A 147 11.39 -12.79 20.77
N ILE A 148 11.07 -13.63 19.78
CA ILE A 148 10.18 -14.77 19.97
C ILE A 148 11.03 -16.00 20.32
N PRO A 149 10.85 -16.61 21.51
CA PRO A 149 11.57 -17.83 21.84
C PRO A 149 11.10 -19.00 20.97
N ASP A 150 12.00 -19.93 20.67
CA ASP A 150 11.72 -21.10 19.83
C ASP A 150 10.52 -21.91 20.32
N SER A 151 10.29 -21.97 21.65
CA SER A 151 9.14 -22.63 22.27
C SER A 151 7.78 -22.09 21.81
N ASN A 152 7.73 -20.84 21.37
CA ASN A 152 6.50 -20.14 20.99
C ASN A 152 6.41 -19.92 19.48
N LEU A 153 7.41 -20.36 18.70
CA LEU A 153 7.49 -20.07 17.27
C LEU A 153 6.30 -20.66 16.49
N GLU A 154 5.94 -21.91 16.75
CA GLU A 154 4.80 -22.58 16.10
C GLU A 154 3.47 -21.87 16.38
N GLU A 155 3.25 -21.46 17.63
CA GLU A 155 2.04 -20.71 18.02
C GLU A 155 1.99 -19.36 17.26
N VAL A 156 3.11 -18.66 17.20
CA VAL A 156 3.21 -17.37 16.51
C VAL A 156 3.02 -17.51 15.00
N LEU A 157 3.58 -18.54 14.38
CA LEU A 157 3.37 -18.84 12.95
C LEU A 157 1.92 -19.19 12.66
N SER A 158 1.29 -20.03 13.49
CA SER A 158 -0.13 -20.38 13.39
C SER A 158 -1.02 -19.14 13.50
N ARG A 159 -0.72 -18.25 14.46
CA ARG A 159 -1.44 -16.98 14.62
C ARG A 159 -1.26 -16.05 13.44
N SER A 160 -0.05 -15.93 12.90
CA SER A 160 0.26 -15.09 11.74
C SER A 160 -0.48 -15.59 10.49
N SER A 161 -0.52 -16.91 10.30
CA SER A 161 -1.29 -17.56 9.23
C SER A 161 -2.80 -17.30 9.39
N SER A 162 -3.34 -17.41 10.59
CA SER A 162 -4.77 -17.18 10.87
C SER A 162 -5.20 -15.76 10.51
N VAL A 163 -4.46 -14.73 10.96
CA VAL A 163 -4.80 -13.33 10.64
C VAL A 163 -4.61 -13.01 9.15
N ALA A 164 -3.59 -13.58 8.52
CA ALA A 164 -3.36 -13.42 7.09
C ALA A 164 -4.48 -14.06 6.27
N GLY A 165 -4.94 -15.25 6.66
CA GLY A 165 -6.08 -15.93 6.05
C GLY A 165 -7.36 -15.09 6.10
N GLN A 166 -7.64 -14.46 7.24
CA GLN A 166 -8.79 -13.55 7.40
C GLN A 166 -8.67 -12.31 6.51
N CYS A 167 -7.45 -11.82 6.28
CA CYS A 167 -7.19 -10.69 5.38
C CYS A 167 -7.04 -11.10 3.91
N ARG A 168 -7.16 -12.40 3.57
CA ARG A 168 -6.79 -12.98 2.26
C ARG A 168 -5.41 -12.52 1.78
N ALA A 169 -4.49 -12.37 2.72
CA ALA A 169 -3.16 -11.84 2.53
C ALA A 169 -2.13 -12.96 2.67
N ASP A 170 -0.98 -12.79 2.01
CA ASP A 170 0.23 -13.50 2.39
C ASP A 170 0.79 -12.91 3.70
N PHE A 171 1.69 -13.64 4.37
CA PHE A 171 2.40 -13.13 5.54
C PHE A 171 3.90 -13.36 5.52
N ILE A 172 4.62 -12.45 6.18
CA ILE A 172 6.06 -12.49 6.42
C ILE A 172 6.31 -12.19 7.90
N ASN A 173 7.12 -13.01 8.56
CA ASN A 173 7.63 -12.71 9.89
C ASN A 173 9.13 -12.42 9.79
N LEU A 174 9.59 -11.31 10.39
CA LEU A 174 10.98 -10.90 10.29
C LEU A 174 11.48 -10.08 11.50
N ASP A 175 12.80 -9.96 11.57
CA ASP A 175 13.48 -8.95 12.36
C ASP A 175 13.91 -7.82 11.41
N CYS A 176 13.45 -6.58 11.68
CA CYS A 176 13.79 -5.41 10.87
C CYS A 176 15.26 -5.00 10.98
N MET A 177 15.98 -5.53 11.98
CA MET A 177 17.42 -5.28 12.17
C MET A 177 18.29 -6.25 11.37
N GLN A 178 17.70 -7.26 10.72
CA GLN A 178 18.42 -8.32 10.02
C GLN A 178 18.15 -8.25 8.52
N ASN A 179 19.03 -7.56 7.77
CA ASN A 179 18.88 -7.36 6.32
C ASN A 179 18.69 -8.67 5.54
N LYS A 180 19.30 -9.77 6.03
CA LYS A 180 19.17 -11.11 5.44
C LYS A 180 17.72 -11.60 5.33
N HIS A 181 16.79 -11.09 6.15
CA HIS A 181 15.39 -11.50 6.13
C HIS A 181 14.64 -11.03 4.88
N LEU A 182 15.14 -9.99 4.18
CA LEU A 182 14.60 -9.50 2.90
C LEU A 182 15.65 -9.54 1.77
N ALA A 183 16.74 -10.29 1.96
CA ALA A 183 17.75 -10.46 0.93
C ALA A 183 17.17 -11.20 -0.30
N ALA A 184 17.69 -10.86 -1.48
CA ALA A 184 17.31 -11.51 -2.73
C ALA A 184 17.48 -13.04 -2.65
N GLY A 185 16.52 -13.78 -3.22
CA GLY A 185 16.49 -15.25 -3.19
C GLY A 185 15.85 -15.86 -1.93
N THR A 186 15.54 -15.07 -0.90
CA THR A 186 14.79 -15.57 0.26
C THR A 186 13.30 -15.69 -0.03
N THR A 187 12.62 -16.60 0.69
CA THR A 187 11.15 -16.75 0.61
C THR A 187 10.41 -15.45 0.90
N ASN A 188 10.91 -14.64 1.84
CA ASN A 188 10.32 -13.37 2.21
C ASN A 188 10.46 -12.33 1.10
N ALA A 189 11.62 -12.23 0.45
CA ALA A 189 11.81 -11.34 -0.69
C ALA A 189 10.90 -11.74 -1.86
N VAL A 190 10.73 -13.04 -2.12
CA VAL A 190 9.79 -13.54 -3.15
C VAL A 190 8.34 -13.19 -2.81
N LYS A 191 7.91 -13.36 -1.56
CA LYS A 191 6.56 -12.97 -1.12
C LYS A 191 6.32 -11.46 -1.26
N LEU A 192 7.30 -10.64 -0.87
CA LEU A 192 7.21 -9.18 -1.00
C LEU A 192 7.15 -8.76 -2.47
N SER A 193 7.98 -9.35 -3.34
CA SER A 193 7.96 -9.13 -4.78
C SER A 193 6.58 -9.45 -5.36
N ARG A 194 6.05 -10.64 -5.07
CA ARG A 194 4.70 -11.06 -5.52
C ARG A 194 3.60 -10.14 -5.03
N PHE A 195 3.74 -9.58 -3.83
CA PHE A 195 2.80 -8.59 -3.33
C PHE A 195 2.83 -7.31 -4.18
N PHE A 196 4.01 -6.78 -4.51
CA PHE A 196 4.12 -5.61 -5.39
C PHE A 196 3.60 -5.90 -6.80
N ASP A 197 3.90 -7.07 -7.35
CA ASP A 197 3.37 -7.52 -8.65
C ASP A 197 1.83 -7.51 -8.65
N LYS A 198 1.19 -8.13 -7.63
CA LYS A 198 -0.27 -8.13 -7.46
C LYS A 198 -0.86 -6.71 -7.39
N VAL A 199 -0.17 -5.77 -6.72
CA VAL A 199 -0.59 -4.36 -6.63
C VAL A 199 -0.52 -3.67 -8.00
N ILE A 200 0.55 -3.91 -8.76
CA ILE A 200 0.76 -3.36 -10.11
C ILE A 200 -0.25 -3.93 -11.09
N GLU A 201 -0.42 -5.26 -11.12
CA GLU A 201 -1.39 -5.99 -11.94
C GLU A 201 -2.81 -5.47 -11.75
N ARG A 202 -3.21 -5.33 -10.48
CA ARG A 202 -4.51 -4.77 -10.13
C ARG A 202 -4.69 -3.37 -10.69
N ARG A 203 -3.68 -2.52 -10.57
CA ARG A 203 -3.79 -1.09 -10.89
C ARG A 203 -3.70 -0.80 -12.39
N TYR A 204 -2.90 -1.54 -13.13
CA TYR A 204 -2.59 -1.23 -14.53
C TYR A 204 -3.13 -2.26 -15.53
N TYR A 205 -3.30 -3.53 -15.13
CA TYR A 205 -3.54 -4.63 -16.08
C TYR A 205 -4.90 -5.32 -15.91
N THR A 206 -5.59 -5.15 -14.77
CA THR A 206 -6.89 -5.79 -14.50
C THR A 206 -8.09 -5.22 -15.31
N GLN A 207 -7.86 -4.32 -16.27
CA GLN A 207 -8.95 -3.73 -17.08
C GLN A 207 -9.44 -4.58 -18.27
N ASP A 208 -8.86 -5.74 -18.59
CA ASP A 208 -9.25 -6.49 -19.80
C ASP A 208 -10.47 -7.41 -19.64
N SER A 209 -11.03 -7.58 -18.43
CA SER A 209 -12.21 -8.45 -18.21
C SER A 209 -13.55 -7.72 -18.14
N ARG A 210 -13.58 -6.38 -18.07
CA ARG A 210 -14.83 -5.59 -18.01
C ARG A 210 -15.10 -4.75 -19.28
N GLY A 211 -14.25 -4.84 -20.30
CA GLY A 211 -14.27 -3.95 -21.47
C GLY A 211 -14.68 -4.56 -22.82
N ARG A 212 -15.04 -5.84 -22.92
CA ARG A 212 -15.44 -6.47 -24.21
C ARG A 212 -16.93 -6.44 -24.56
N LEU A 213 -17.78 -5.79 -23.78
CA LEU A 213 -19.12 -5.38 -24.21
C LEU A 213 -19.27 -3.87 -24.06
N GLY A 214 -19.11 -3.13 -25.16
CA GLY A 214 -19.44 -1.71 -25.20
C GLY A 214 -18.52 -0.88 -26.10
N SER A 215 -18.83 -0.91 -27.40
CA SER A 215 -18.75 0.21 -28.35
C SER A 215 -17.47 1.06 -28.47
N GLN A 216 -16.98 1.07 -29.71
CA GLN A 216 -16.22 2.09 -30.44
C GLN A 216 -16.09 3.50 -29.82
N GLU A 217 -14.97 4.14 -30.18
CA GLU A 217 -14.70 5.59 -30.22
C GLU A 217 -13.83 6.17 -29.09
N ARG A 218 -12.54 5.81 -29.07
CA ARG A 218 -11.50 6.65 -28.44
C ARG A 218 -11.23 7.88 -29.32
N ARG A 219 -11.93 8.97 -29.02
CA ARG A 219 -11.67 10.32 -29.55
C ARG A 219 -10.29 10.80 -29.11
N ARG A 220 -9.53 11.34 -30.07
CA ARG A 220 -8.28 12.08 -29.84
C ARG A 220 -8.56 13.39 -29.08
N PRO A 221 -7.63 13.90 -28.26
CA PRO A 221 -7.81 15.20 -27.61
C PRO A 221 -7.73 16.34 -28.63
N PRO A 222 -8.50 17.44 -28.45
CA PRO A 222 -8.51 18.55 -29.40
C PRO A 222 -7.25 19.41 -29.27
N SER A 223 -6.64 19.73 -30.41
CA SER A 223 -5.59 20.74 -30.54
C SER A 223 -6.21 22.15 -30.50
N MET A 224 -5.90 22.94 -29.47
CA MET A 224 -6.21 24.37 -29.45
C MET A 224 -5.19 25.14 -30.28
N THR A 225 -5.58 25.58 -31.47
CA THR A 225 -5.00 26.75 -32.15
C THR A 225 -6.17 27.63 -32.59
N ARG A 226 -6.40 28.72 -31.87
CA ARG A 226 -7.26 29.83 -32.31
C ARG A 226 -6.38 31.00 -32.70
N THR A 227 -6.28 31.21 -34.00
CA THR A 227 -5.77 32.41 -34.65
C THR A 227 -6.70 33.57 -34.32
N PHE A 228 -6.17 34.66 -33.74
CA PHE A 228 -6.90 35.91 -33.56
C PHE A 228 -6.57 36.87 -34.73
N SER A 229 -7.60 37.44 -35.32
CA SER A 229 -7.51 38.58 -36.25
C SER A 229 -8.21 39.78 -35.60
N PRO A 230 -7.60 40.97 -35.51
CA PRO A 230 -8.26 42.12 -34.90
C PRO A 230 -9.02 42.93 -35.95
N THR A 231 -10.28 43.26 -35.66
CA THR A 231 -11.09 44.22 -36.43
C THR A 231 -11.12 45.54 -35.65
N PHE A 232 -10.65 46.61 -36.30
CA PHE A 232 -10.68 47.98 -35.79
C PHE A 232 -12.13 48.52 -35.79
N VAL A 233 -12.54 49.16 -34.69
CA VAL A 233 -13.70 50.05 -34.66
C VAL A 233 -13.24 51.39 -34.10
N GLN A 234 -13.43 52.44 -34.91
CA GLN A 234 -13.07 53.82 -34.65
C GLN A 234 -14.25 54.52 -33.95
N GLU A 235 -14.07 55.02 -32.74
CA GLU A 235 -15.02 55.94 -32.09
C GLU A 235 -14.77 57.38 -32.57
N LYS A 236 -15.84 58.05 -33.01
CA LYS A 236 -15.90 59.50 -33.20
C LYS A 236 -16.33 60.13 -31.87
N ILE A 237 -15.59 61.14 -31.44
CA ILE A 237 -15.93 62.03 -30.33
C ILE A 237 -16.54 63.29 -30.94
N ASP A 238 -17.75 63.64 -30.50
CA ASP A 238 -18.28 65.01 -30.48
C ASP A 238 -18.06 65.57 -29.06
#